data_AF-A0A195CG63-F1
#
_entry.id   AF-A0A195CG63-F1
#
_cell.length_a   1.000
_cell.length_b   1.000
_cell.length_c   1.000
_cell.angle_alpha   90.00
_cell.angle_beta   90.00
_cell.angle_gamma   90.00
#
_symmetry.space_group_name_H-M   'P 1'
#
loop_
_entity.id
_entity.type
_entity.pdbx_description
1 polymer ?
#
loop_
_entity_poly.entity_id
_entity_poly.type
_entity_poly.pdbx_seq_one_letter_code
_entity_poly.pdbx_strand_id
1 'polypeptide(L)'
;MNVTEKQILINFMRSHPNFGRGRLRYNRENKRKMDELWEEVTTALNSSGCGSQKLPKEWAKTWRDCKSNLLKRVVSKKRIG
;
A
#
# COMPACT_ATOMS: atom_id res chain seq x y z
N MET A 1 12.01 0.17 1.90
CA MET A 1 11.19 -0.94 1.38
C MET A 1 12.03 -1.63 0.32
N ASN A 2 12.32 -2.91 0.53
CA ASN A 2 13.08 -3.73 -0.40
C ASN A 2 12.21 -4.10 -1.63
N VAL A 3 12.82 -4.74 -2.63
CA VAL A 3 12.14 -5.09 -3.89
C VAL A 3 11.01 -6.11 -3.66
N THR A 4 11.22 -7.08 -2.77
CA THR A 4 10.26 -8.15 -2.46
C THR A 4 9.01 -7.62 -1.76
N GLU A 5 9.17 -6.85 -0.68
CA GLU A 5 8.09 -6.14 0.04
C GLU A 5 7.28 -5.27 -0.93
N LYS A 6 7.99 -4.57 -1.83
CA LYS A 6 7.36 -3.72 -2.84
C LYS A 6 6.49 -4.53 -3.81
N GLN A 7 6.98 -5.67 -4.28
CA GLN A 7 6.24 -6.54 -5.21
C GLN A 7 5.01 -7.14 -4.55
N ILE A 8 5.14 -7.67 -3.32
CA ILE A 8 4.02 -8.20 -2.54
C ILE A 8 2.95 -7.13 -2.35
N LEU A 9 3.36 -5.94 -1.86
CA LEU A 9 2.45 -4.83 -1.63
C LEU A 9 1.76 -4.38 -2.93
N ILE A 10 2.49 -4.23 -4.04
CA ILE A 10 1.90 -3.82 -5.32
C ILE A 10 0.92 -4.87 -5.85
N ASN A 11 1.28 -6.16 -5.83
CA ASN A 11 0.42 -7.24 -6.29
C ASN A 11 -0.88 -7.29 -5.47
N PHE A 12 -0.78 -7.15 -4.14
CA PHE A 12 -1.94 -7.09 -3.27
C PHE A 12 -2.88 -5.92 -3.60
N MET A 13 -2.30 -4.73 -3.82
CA MET A 13 -3.05 -3.52 -4.17
C MET A 13 -3.72 -3.63 -5.56
N ARG A 14 -3.13 -4.40 -6.49
CA ARG A 14 -3.70 -4.66 -7.81
C ARG A 14 -4.88 -5.63 -7.74
N SER A 15 -4.78 -6.66 -6.90
CA SER A 15 -5.89 -7.59 -6.64
C SER A 15 -7.06 -6.92 -5.91
N HIS A 16 -6.78 -5.88 -5.12
CA HIS A 16 -7.79 -5.10 -4.39
C HIS A 16 -7.82 -3.63 -4.84
N PRO A 17 -8.35 -3.30 -6.03
CA PRO A 17 -8.23 -1.95 -6.61
C PRO A 17 -8.93 -0.85 -5.79
N ASN A 18 -10.05 -1.17 -5.13
CA ASN A 18 -10.76 -0.24 -4.26
C ASN A 18 -9.96 0.11 -2.99
N PHE A 19 -9.23 -0.88 -2.46
CA PHE A 19 -8.32 -0.74 -1.34
C PHE A 19 -7.07 0.05 -1.74
N GLY A 20 -6.38 -0.35 -2.81
CA GLY A 20 -5.15 0.32 -3.24
C GLY A 20 -5.32 1.78 -3.60
N ARG A 21 -6.47 2.13 -4.20
CA ARG A 21 -6.82 3.52 -4.53
C ARG A 21 -7.32 4.32 -3.34
N GLY A 22 -7.69 3.68 -2.23
CA GLY A 22 -8.29 4.35 -1.07
C GLY A 22 -9.65 4.98 -1.41
N ARG A 23 -10.43 4.36 -2.32
CA ARG A 23 -11.67 4.91 -2.88
C ARG A 23 -12.95 4.33 -2.25
N LEU A 24 -12.86 3.67 -1.10
CA LEU A 24 -14.08 3.23 -0.40
C LEU A 24 -14.77 4.41 0.29
N ARG A 25 -16.10 4.44 0.23
CA ARG A 25 -16.91 5.40 1.00
C ARG A 25 -16.63 5.20 2.49
N TYR A 26 -16.56 6.30 3.24
CA TYR A 26 -16.41 6.24 4.68
C TYR A 26 -17.71 5.72 5.33
N ASN A 27 -17.70 4.46 5.74
CA ASN A 27 -18.72 3.83 6.57
C ASN A 27 -18.07 2.76 7.46
N ARG A 28 -18.79 2.28 8.47
CA ARG A 28 -18.23 1.35 9.48
C ARG A 28 -17.75 0.03 8.86
N GLU A 29 -18.50 -0.50 7.91
CA GLU A 29 -18.18 -1.75 7.21
C GLU A 29 -16.91 -1.64 6.37
N ASN A 30 -16.78 -0.56 5.60
CA ASN A 30 -15.61 -0.28 4.79
C ASN A 30 -14.39 0.02 5.65
N LYS A 31 -14.56 0.66 6.82
CA LYS A 31 -13.48 0.84 7.78
C LYS A 31 -12.97 -0.51 8.27
N ARG A 32 -13.86 -1.41 8.68
CA ARG A 32 -13.49 -2.77 9.10
C ARG A 32 -12.79 -3.54 7.99
N LYS A 33 -13.35 -3.51 6.78
CA LYS A 33 -12.77 -4.17 5.60
C LYS A 33 -11.39 -3.61 5.24
N MET A 34 -11.17 -2.32 5.45
CA MET A 34 -9.84 -1.71 5.26
C MET A 34 -8.85 -2.21 6.30
N ASP A 35 -9.25 -2.33 7.55
CA ASP A 35 -8.42 -2.87 8.63
C ASP A 35 -8.04 -4.33 8.33
N GLU A 36 -9.04 -5.16 7.99
CA GLU A 36 -8.85 -6.57 7.62
C GLU A 36 -7.89 -6.75 6.43
N LEU A 37 -8.03 -5.93 5.38
CA LEU A 37 -7.10 -5.96 4.24
C LEU A 37 -5.69 -5.49 4.60
N TRP A 38 -5.56 -4.55 5.54
CA TRP A 38 -4.26 -4.13 6.04
C TRP A 38 -3.61 -5.21 6.91
N GLU A 39 -4.39 -5.93 7.71
CA GLU A 39 -3.89 -7.09 8.48
C GLU A 39 -3.44 -8.22 7.56
N GLU A 40 -4.21 -8.53 6.52
CA GLU A 40 -3.89 -9.59 5.55
C GLU A 40 -2.56 -9.30 4.81
N VAL A 41 -2.42 -8.09 4.25
CA VAL A 41 -1.17 -7.73 3.56
C VAL A 41 0.02 -7.64 4.52
N THR A 42 -0.22 -7.23 5.78
CA THR A 42 0.83 -7.18 6.80
C THR A 42 1.31 -8.58 7.15
N THR A 43 0.39 -9.53 7.28
CA THR A 43 0.72 -10.94 7.50
C THR A 43 1.53 -11.47 6.33
N ALA A 44 1.09 -11.26 5.09
CA ALA A 44 1.83 -11.68 3.91
C ALA A 44 3.25 -11.08 3.82
N LEU A 45 3.40 -9.80 4.18
CA LEU A 45 4.70 -9.11 4.20
C LEU A 45 5.61 -9.63 5.31
N ASN A 46 5.08 -9.78 6.53
CA ASN A 46 5.86 -10.23 7.69
C ASN A 46 6.20 -11.73 7.58
N SER A 47 5.34 -12.54 6.97
CA SER A 47 5.58 -13.97 6.71
C SER A 47 6.54 -14.23 5.55
N SER A 48 6.88 -13.23 4.75
CA SER A 48 7.83 -13.39 3.64
C SER A 48 9.28 -13.68 4.08
N GLY A 49 9.56 -13.59 5.39
CA GLY A 49 10.88 -13.85 5.96
C GLY A 49 11.95 -12.83 5.57
N CYS A 50 11.58 -11.79 4.82
CA CYS A 50 12.50 -10.81 4.25
C CYS A 50 12.02 -9.39 4.52
N GLY A 51 12.88 -8.55 5.10
CA GLY A 51 12.62 -7.12 5.29
C GLY A 51 12.12 -6.72 6.68
N SER A 52 11.40 -5.61 6.74
CA SER A 52 10.96 -4.95 7.97
C SER A 52 9.65 -5.55 8.47
N GLN A 53 9.64 -6.05 9.71
CA GLN A 53 8.40 -6.39 10.40
C GLN A 53 7.71 -5.09 10.84
N LYS A 54 6.55 -4.83 10.27
CA LYS A 54 5.80 -3.59 10.49
C LYS A 54 4.36 -3.90 10.87
N LEU A 55 3.75 -2.95 11.57
CA LEU A 55 2.33 -2.99 11.89
C LEU A 55 1.49 -2.56 10.66
N PRO A 56 0.21 -2.94 10.61
CA PRO A 56 -0.68 -2.58 9.51
C PRO A 56 -0.73 -1.07 9.21
N LYS A 57 -0.77 -0.25 10.27
CA LYS A 57 -0.71 1.22 10.17
C LYS A 57 0.58 1.75 9.53
N GLU A 58 1.71 1.08 9.75
CA GLU A 58 3.01 1.46 9.19
C GLU A 58 3.10 1.10 7.70
N TRP A 59 2.51 -0.03 7.31
CA TRP A 59 2.34 -0.38 5.90
C TRP A 59 1.40 0.58 5.19
N ALA A 60 0.31 1.01 5.83
CA ALA A 60 -0.59 2.03 5.31
C ALA A 60 0.11 3.38 5.07
N LYS A 61 0.98 3.80 5.99
CA LYS A 61 1.84 4.98 5.81
C LYS A 61 2.82 4.77 4.65
N THR A 62 3.50 3.62 4.61
CA THR A 62 4.47 3.27 3.57
C THR A 62 3.84 3.31 2.17
N TRP A 63 2.63 2.79 2.01
CA TRP A 63 1.90 2.81 0.74
C TRP A 63 1.53 4.23 0.30
N ARG A 64 1.07 5.07 1.23
CA ARG A 64 0.77 6.49 0.96
C ARG A 64 2.03 7.23 0.50
N ASP A 65 3.15 7.03 1.19
CA ASP A 65 4.43 7.63 0.82
C ASP A 65 4.91 7.15 -0.56
N CYS A 66 4.79 5.84 -0.84
CA CYS A 66 5.15 5.27 -2.14
C CYS A 66 4.34 5.92 -3.28
N LYS A 67 3.04 6.11 -3.10
CA LYS A 67 2.17 6.81 -4.06
C LYS A 67 2.60 8.27 -4.24
N SER A 68 2.82 9.01 -3.16
CA SER A 68 3.25 10.41 -3.20
C SER A 68 4.59 10.58 -3.91
N ASN A 69 5.57 9.70 -3.65
CA ASN A 69 6.87 9.73 -4.31
C ASN A 69 6.79 9.38 -5.79
N LEU A 70 5.92 8.44 -6.18
CA LEU A 70 5.61 8.15 -7.58
C LEU A 70 5.01 9.37 -8.29
N LEU A 71 4.00 10.01 -7.68
CA LEU A 71 3.37 11.21 -8.21
C LEU A 71 4.37 12.35 -8.38
N LYS A 72 5.22 12.61 -7.37
CA LYS A 72 6.30 13.60 -7.46
C LYS A 72 7.23 13.32 -8.63
N ARG A 73 7.68 12.07 -8.80
CA ARG A 73 8.55 11.69 -9.94
C ARG A 73 7.87 11.87 -11.30
N VAL A 74 6.58 11.56 -11.42
CA VAL A 74 5.82 11.74 -12.67
C VAL A 74 5.61 13.23 -12.97
N VAL A 75 5.27 14.04 -11.96
CA VAL A 75 5.09 15.49 -12.10
C VAL A 75 6.41 16.17 -12.48
N SER A 76 7.52 15.79 -11.86
CA SER A 76 8.85 16.30 -12.23
C SER A 76 9.23 15.99 -13.68
N LYS A 77 8.80 14.84 -14.21
CA LYS A 77 9.01 14.48 -15.63
C LYS A 77 8.08 15.22 -16.60
N LYS A 78 6.98 15.80 -16.12
CA LYS A 78 5.98 16.48 -16.95
C LYS A 78 6.24 17.99 -17.12
N ARG A 79 7.22 18.55 -16.42
CA ARG A 79 7.64 19.97 -16.54
C ARG A 79 8.78 20.21 -17.54
N ILE A 80 9.26 19.17 -18.22
CA ILE A 80 10.37 19.26 -19.20
C ILE A 80 9.91 18.67 -20.55
N GLY A 81 8.68 18.97 -20.96
CA GLY A 81 8.14 18.59 -22.26
C GLY A 81 7.35 19.74 -22.84
#